data_AF-A0A081PC25-F1
#
_entry.id   AF-A0A081PC25-F1
#
_cell.length_a   1.000
_cell.length_b   1.000
_cell.length_c   1.000
_cell.angle_alpha   90.00
_cell.angle_beta   90.00
_cell.angle_gamma   90.00
#
_symmetry.space_group_name_H-M   'P 1'
#
loop_
_entity.id
_entity.type
_entity.pdbx_description
1 polymer ?
#
loop_
_entity_poly.entity_id
_entity_poly.type
_entity_poly.pdbx_seq_one_letter_code
_entity_poly.pdbx_strand_id
1 'polypeptide(L)'
;MIDKIIRVVNRAKKSNHESILDFIEFEKTTVAQGLEFIDIIINAIQKKVALNISYQKFGYEVSNSQTIHPYFLKEYRNRWYAVAFNETKGDIRTYGLDRIKLLTEIGTPYINNKFINTKEYLSNCIGISLMDKKIDTVQLHFTSKEGNYIKT
;
A
#
# COMPACT_ATOMS: atom_id res chain seq x y z
N MET A 1 -5.18 12.77 3.66
CA MET A 1 -3.95 13.41 4.21
C MET A 1 -3.44 14.51 3.27
N ILE A 2 -3.29 14.21 1.97
CA ILE A 2 -2.93 15.18 0.93
C ILE A 2 -3.88 16.39 0.87
N ASP A 3 -5.20 16.18 0.97
CA ASP A 3 -6.16 17.30 0.97
C ASP A 3 -5.96 18.30 2.12
N LYS A 4 -5.49 17.82 3.28
CA LYS A 4 -5.21 18.68 4.43
C LYS A 4 -3.97 19.54 4.16
N ILE A 5 -2.94 18.95 3.55
CA ILE A 5 -1.72 19.66 3.14
C ILE A 5 -2.05 20.70 2.07
N ILE A 6 -2.80 20.31 1.03
CA ILE A 6 -3.23 21.22 -0.04
C ILE A 6 -4.02 22.40 0.54
N ARG A 7 -4.93 22.16 1.49
CA ARG A 7 -5.68 23.23 2.17
C ARG A 7 -4.78 24.21 2.91
N VAL A 8 -3.78 23.71 3.65
CA VAL A 8 -2.83 24.55 4.40
C VAL A 8 -1.95 25.36 3.45
N VAL A 9 -1.41 24.74 2.40
CA VAL A 9 -0.59 25.41 1.38
C VAL A 9 -1.40 26.49 0.63
N ASN A 10 -2.63 26.19 0.24
CA ASN A 10 -3.51 27.16 -0.42
C ASN A 10 -3.84 28.34 0.49
N ARG A 11 -3.96 28.12 1.81
CA ARG A 11 -4.18 29.19 2.78
C ARG A 11 -2.94 30.08 2.92
N ALA A 12 -1.75 29.50 3.00
CA ALA A 12 -0.50 30.24 3.05
C ALA A 12 -0.33 31.14 1.80
N LYS A 13 -0.55 30.59 0.60
CA LYS A 13 -0.48 31.33 -0.67
C LYS A 13 -1.48 32.49 -0.77
N LYS A 14 -2.68 32.33 -0.22
CA LYS A 14 -3.73 33.37 -0.25
C LYS A 14 -3.47 34.55 0.71
N SER A 15 -2.55 34.37 1.66
CA SER A 15 -2.32 35.32 2.76
C SER A 15 -1.19 36.32 2.47
N ASN A 16 -0.51 36.27 1.32
CA ASN A 16 0.70 37.04 0.99
C ASN A 16 1.87 36.94 2.02
N HIS A 17 1.77 36.03 2.99
CA HIS A 17 2.82 35.76 3.96
C HIS A 17 3.57 34.49 3.53
N GLU A 18 4.67 34.65 2.79
CA GLU A 18 5.60 33.55 2.48
C GLU A 18 6.13 32.89 3.78
N SER A 19 6.18 33.66 4.88
CA SER A 19 6.64 33.21 6.19
C SER A 19 5.75 32.19 6.91
N ILE A 20 4.53 31.92 6.44
CA ILE A 20 3.64 30.92 7.10
C ILE A 20 4.22 29.50 6.97
N LEU A 21 4.92 29.21 5.87
CA LEU A 21 5.51 27.89 5.65
C LEU A 21 6.69 27.62 6.60
N ASP A 22 7.35 28.67 7.11
CA ASP A 22 8.47 28.55 8.06
C ASP A 22 8.02 28.05 9.45
N PHE A 23 6.72 28.18 9.77
CA PHE A 23 6.12 27.70 11.02
C PHE A 23 5.48 26.31 10.89
N ILE A 24 5.63 25.65 9.75
CA ILE A 24 4.98 24.37 9.46
C ILE A 24 6.05 23.33 9.13
N GLU A 25 6.18 22.33 10.00
CA GLU A 25 6.97 21.15 9.70
C GLU A 25 6.11 20.12 8.96
N PHE A 26 6.44 19.88 7.70
CA PHE A 26 5.84 18.80 6.93
C PHE A 26 6.60 17.50 7.18
N GLU A 27 5.86 16.41 7.33
CA GLU A 27 6.47 15.09 7.35
C GLU A 27 7.22 14.87 6.02
N LYS A 28 8.53 14.59 6.11
CA LYS A 28 9.35 14.23 4.95
C LYS A 28 8.80 12.94 4.37
N THR A 29 7.92 13.07 3.39
CA THR A 29 7.45 11.92 2.63
C THR A 29 8.63 11.51 1.76
N THR A 30 9.23 10.36 2.04
CA THR A 30 10.22 9.76 1.13
C THR A 30 9.63 9.79 -0.27
N VAL A 31 10.37 10.37 -1.23
CA VAL A 31 10.01 10.52 -2.64
C VAL A 31 9.17 9.32 -3.08
N ALA A 32 8.04 9.58 -3.73
CA ALA A 32 6.97 8.63 -4.03
C ALA A 32 7.40 7.50 -4.98
N GLN A 33 8.32 6.66 -4.51
CA GLN A 33 8.84 5.49 -5.20
C GLN A 33 7.72 4.48 -5.38
N GLY A 34 7.62 3.94 -6.59
CA GLY A 34 6.65 2.95 -6.95
C GLY A 34 5.33 3.49 -7.52
N LEU A 35 5.12 4.81 -7.57
CA LEU A 35 3.96 5.37 -8.28
C LEU A 35 4.03 5.07 -9.78
N GLU A 36 5.23 5.01 -10.34
CA GLU A 36 5.51 4.64 -11.73
C GLU A 36 4.99 3.24 -12.12
N PHE A 37 4.76 2.36 -11.14
CA PHE A 37 4.24 1.02 -11.38
C PHE A 37 2.71 0.93 -11.34
N ILE A 38 2.01 1.98 -10.88
CA ILE A 38 0.56 1.96 -10.69
C ILE A 38 -0.15 1.65 -12.01
N ASP A 39 0.13 2.42 -13.05
CA ASP A 39 -0.55 2.26 -14.34
C ASP A 39 -0.25 0.90 -14.98
N ILE A 40 0.98 0.41 -14.83
CA ILE A 40 1.38 -0.91 -15.35
C ILE A 40 0.60 -2.02 -14.63
N ILE A 41 0.50 -1.94 -13.30
CA ILE A 41 -0.24 -2.93 -12.50
C ILE A 41 -1.74 -2.87 -12.80
N ILE A 42 -2.33 -1.68 -12.94
CA ILE A 42 -3.74 -1.53 -13.32
C ILE A 42 -3.99 -2.15 -14.69
N ASN A 43 -3.14 -1.87 -15.67
CA ASN A 43 -3.25 -2.45 -17.01
C ASN A 43 -3.13 -3.98 -16.96
N ALA A 44 -2.20 -4.53 -16.18
CA ALA A 44 -2.04 -5.96 -16.00
C ALA A 44 -3.27 -6.62 -15.35
N ILE A 45 -3.89 -5.97 -14.35
CA ILE A 45 -5.14 -6.43 -13.74
C ILE A 45 -6.27 -6.46 -14.77
N GLN A 46 -6.45 -5.37 -15.54
CA GLN A 46 -7.51 -5.26 -16.53
C GLN A 46 -7.36 -6.27 -17.67
N LYS A 47 -6.14 -6.44 -18.17
CA LYS A 47 -5.82 -7.37 -19.26
C LYS A 47 -5.64 -8.80 -18.80
N LYS A 48 -5.65 -9.05 -17.48
CA LYS A 48 -5.37 -10.36 -16.88
C LYS A 48 -4.02 -10.90 -17.37
N VAL A 49 -2.97 -10.13 -17.11
CA VAL A 49 -1.58 -10.45 -17.45
C VAL A 49 -0.78 -10.65 -16.18
N ALA A 50 0.01 -11.72 -16.13
CA ALA A 50 0.91 -11.98 -15.02
C ALA A 50 2.15 -11.07 -15.10
N LEU A 51 2.73 -10.75 -13.94
CA LEU A 51 3.88 -9.87 -13.82
C LEU A 51 5.05 -10.61 -13.22
N ASN A 52 6.25 -10.35 -13.72
CA ASN A 52 7.48 -10.64 -13.02
C ASN A 52 7.96 -9.38 -12.31
N ILE A 53 8.21 -9.48 -11.00
CA ILE A 53 8.72 -8.37 -10.19
C ILE A 53 10.08 -8.73 -9.58
N SER A 54 10.99 -7.77 -9.56
CA SER A 54 12.19 -7.82 -8.72
C SER A 54 11.90 -7.10 -7.41
N TYR A 55 11.74 -7.86 -6.33
CA TYR A 55 11.21 -7.36 -5.06
C TYR A 55 12.26 -7.37 -3.94
N GLN A 56 12.52 -6.20 -3.35
CA GLN A 56 13.44 -6.08 -2.21
C GLN A 56 12.69 -6.09 -0.88
N LYS A 57 12.86 -7.17 -0.11
CA LYS A 57 12.27 -7.27 1.23
C LYS A 57 13.02 -6.39 2.23
N PHE A 58 12.32 -5.92 3.28
CA PHE A 58 12.96 -5.21 4.39
C PHE A 58 14.01 -6.10 5.05
N GLY A 59 15.20 -5.54 5.28
CA GLY A 59 16.33 -6.25 5.90
C GLY A 59 17.12 -7.15 4.93
N TYR A 60 16.81 -7.14 3.63
CA TYR A 60 17.56 -7.89 2.62
C TYR A 60 18.15 -6.94 1.58
N GLU A 61 19.44 -7.12 1.28
CA GLU A 61 20.14 -6.34 0.25
C GLU A 61 19.79 -6.82 -1.17
N VAL A 62 19.48 -8.11 -1.31
CA VAL A 62 19.20 -8.74 -2.61
C VAL A 62 17.70 -8.73 -2.89
N SER A 63 17.31 -8.25 -4.07
CA SER A 63 15.96 -8.39 -4.58
C SER A 63 15.76 -9.78 -5.21
N ASN A 64 14.59 -10.37 -4.97
CA ASN A 64 14.25 -11.66 -5.55
C ASN A 64 13.23 -11.46 -6.68
N SER A 65 13.45 -12.16 -7.80
CA SER A 65 12.45 -12.23 -8.87
C SER A 65 11.30 -13.13 -8.44
N GLN A 66 10.07 -12.66 -8.65
CA GLN A 66 8.85 -13.38 -8.29
C GLN A 66 7.79 -13.17 -9.38
N THR A 67 7.11 -14.25 -9.74
CA THR A 67 5.92 -14.17 -10.58
C THR A 67 4.69 -13.94 -9.72
N ILE A 68 3.95 -12.89 -10.05
CA ILE A 68 2.74 -12.49 -9.34
C ILE A 68 1.57 -12.31 -10.31
N HIS A 69 0.37 -12.58 -9.81
CA HIS A 69 -0.89 -12.38 -10.52
C HIS A 69 -1.67 -11.28 -9.78
N PRO A 70 -1.55 -10.00 -10.22
CA PRO A 70 -2.09 -8.86 -9.48
C PRO A 70 -3.60 -8.83 -9.51
N TYR A 71 -4.25 -8.47 -8.38
CA TYR A 71 -5.71 -8.43 -8.25
C TYR A 71 -6.27 -7.05 -7.96
N PHE A 72 -5.63 -6.27 -7.09
CA PHE A 72 -5.98 -4.87 -6.84
C PHE A 72 -4.83 -4.11 -6.19
N LEU A 73 -4.95 -2.78 -6.21
CA LEU A 73 -4.07 -1.87 -5.48
C LEU A 73 -4.78 -1.34 -4.22
N LYS A 74 -4.03 -1.21 -3.13
CA LYS A 74 -4.47 -0.61 -1.87
C LYS A 74 -3.52 0.54 -1.51
N GLU A 75 -4.08 1.70 -1.19
CA GLU A 75 -3.36 2.78 -0.53
C GLU A 75 -3.51 2.64 0.98
N TYR A 76 -2.40 2.79 1.72
CA TYR A 76 -2.39 2.84 3.18
C TYR A 76 -1.22 3.68 3.68
N ARG A 77 -1.50 4.71 4.48
CA ARG A 77 -0.50 5.63 5.06
C ARG A 77 0.45 6.23 4.01
N ASN A 78 -0.12 6.71 2.91
CA ASN A 78 0.56 7.31 1.75
C ASN A 78 1.51 6.35 1.02
N ARG A 79 1.30 5.04 1.14
CA ARG A 79 2.05 4.02 0.41
C ARG A 79 1.10 3.14 -0.36
N TRP A 80 1.50 2.78 -1.57
CA TRP A 80 0.73 1.90 -2.43
C TRP A 80 1.21 0.47 -2.30
N TYR A 81 0.24 -0.44 -2.36
CA TYR A 81 0.46 -1.87 -2.25
C TYR A 81 -0.31 -2.63 -3.32
N ALA A 82 0.34 -3.58 -3.98
CA ALA A 82 -0.31 -4.55 -4.85
C ALA A 82 -0.65 -5.80 -4.04
N VAL A 83 -1.92 -6.20 -4.08
CA VAL A 83 -2.35 -7.50 -3.58
C VAL A 83 -2.42 -8.45 -4.76
N ALA A 84 -1.65 -9.52 -4.68
CA ALA A 84 -1.43 -10.43 -5.80
C ALA A 84 -1.22 -11.87 -5.31
N PHE A 85 -1.63 -12.85 -6.11
CA PHE A 85 -1.26 -14.24 -5.89
C PHE A 85 0.20 -14.45 -6.29
N ASN A 86 1.01 -15.01 -5.38
CA ASN A 86 2.39 -15.38 -5.66
C ASN A 86 2.45 -16.81 -6.18
N GLU A 87 2.95 -16.99 -7.39
CA GLU A 87 2.96 -18.31 -8.02
C GLU A 87 3.90 -19.31 -7.31
N THR A 88 5.08 -18.84 -6.88
CA THR A 88 6.06 -19.68 -6.18
C THR A 88 5.62 -20.07 -4.77
N LYS A 89 4.84 -19.21 -4.10
CA LYS A 89 4.41 -19.43 -2.72
C LYS A 89 3.01 -20.03 -2.63
N GLY A 90 2.21 -19.96 -3.69
CA GLY A 90 0.88 -20.53 -3.75
C GLY A 90 -0.14 -19.81 -2.87
N ASP A 91 0.13 -18.55 -2.48
CA ASP A 91 -0.69 -17.77 -1.56
C ASP A 91 -0.86 -16.31 -2.01
N ILE A 92 -1.83 -15.61 -1.41
CA ILE A 92 -2.03 -14.17 -1.61
C ILE A 92 -1.04 -13.41 -0.76
N ARG A 93 -0.38 -12.42 -1.37
CA ARG A 93 0.57 -11.55 -0.68
C ARG A 93 0.39 -10.10 -1.08
N THR A 94 0.90 -9.24 -0.20
CA THR A 94 0.90 -7.79 -0.41
C THR A 94 2.32 -7.28 -0.66
N TYR A 95 2.49 -6.54 -1.75
CA TYR A 95 3.77 -5.99 -2.20
C TYR A 95 3.71 -4.46 -2.14
N GLY A 96 4.52 -3.84 -1.28
CA GLY A 96 4.69 -2.39 -1.32
C GLY A 96 5.39 -1.98 -2.61
N LEU A 97 4.79 -1.07 -3.38
CA LEU A 97 5.30 -0.64 -4.68
C LEU A 97 6.65 0.08 -4.54
N ASP A 98 6.87 0.75 -3.42
CA ASP A 98 8.14 1.38 -3.01
C ASP A 98 9.34 0.42 -2.95
N ARG A 99 9.07 -0.90 -2.92
CA ARG A 99 10.08 -1.96 -2.82
C ARG A 99 10.26 -2.76 -4.11
N ILE A 100 9.54 -2.42 -5.17
CA ILE A 100 9.71 -3.01 -6.50
C ILE A 100 10.87 -2.29 -7.18
N LYS A 101 11.86 -3.05 -7.66
CA LYS A 101 13.01 -2.52 -8.42
C LYS A 101 12.81 -2.59 -9.92
N LEU A 102 12.15 -3.66 -10.36
CA LEU A 102 11.83 -3.91 -11.76
C LEU A 102 10.48 -4.61 -11.82
N LEU A 103 9.72 -4.33 -12.87
CA LEU A 103 8.42 -4.93 -13.14
C LEU A 103 8.26 -5.12 -14.64
N THR A 104 7.94 -6.34 -15.07
CA THR A 104 7.73 -6.68 -16.47
C THR A 104 6.49 -7.56 -16.64
N GLU A 105 5.76 -7.35 -17.73
CA GLU A 105 4.70 -8.26 -18.16
C GLU A 105 5.31 -9.56 -18.68
N ILE A 106 4.65 -10.69 -18.39
CA ILE A 106 5.07 -12.01 -18.87
C ILE A 106 3.89 -12.75 -19.48
N GLY A 107 4.17 -13.60 -20.47
CA GLY A 107 3.16 -14.37 -21.22
C GLY A 107 2.64 -15.61 -20.51
N THR A 108 2.80 -15.73 -19.18
CA THR A 108 2.27 -16.89 -18.44
C THR A 108 0.75 -16.77 -18.29
N PRO A 109 0.02 -17.90 -18.28
CA PRO A 109 -1.42 -17.88 -18.06
C PRO A 109 -1.77 -17.22 -16.72
N TYR A 110 -2.66 -16.24 -16.76
CA TYR A 110 -3.06 -15.50 -15.57
C TYR A 110 -3.99 -16.31 -14.67
N ILE A 111 -3.64 -16.40 -13.39
CA ILE A 111 -4.43 -17.07 -12.37
C ILE A 111 -5.50 -16.10 -11.88
N ASN A 112 -6.74 -16.29 -12.34
CA ASN A 112 -7.87 -15.46 -11.92
C ASN A 112 -8.07 -15.50 -10.40
N ASN A 113 -8.45 -14.34 -9.83
CA ASN A 113 -8.77 -14.23 -8.42
C ASN A 113 -9.99 -15.09 -8.06
N LYS A 114 -9.73 -16.22 -7.39
CA LYS A 114 -10.75 -17.08 -6.75
C LYS A 114 -10.59 -17.12 -5.24
N PHE A 115 -9.60 -16.39 -4.72
CA PHE A 115 -9.10 -16.54 -3.35
C PHE A 115 -9.62 -15.46 -2.42
N ILE A 116 -9.84 -14.25 -2.95
CA ILE A 116 -10.19 -13.08 -2.12
C ILE A 116 -11.38 -12.32 -2.70
N ASN A 117 -12.36 -12.05 -1.83
CA ASN A 117 -13.32 -10.99 -2.07
C ASN A 117 -12.67 -9.66 -1.70
N THR A 118 -12.37 -8.81 -2.69
CA THR A 118 -11.69 -7.53 -2.48
C THR A 118 -12.37 -6.64 -1.44
N LYS A 119 -13.72 -6.65 -1.35
CA LYS A 119 -14.44 -5.85 -0.36
C LYS A 119 -14.21 -6.36 1.06
N GLU A 120 -14.27 -7.66 1.27
CA GLU A 120 -14.09 -8.29 2.59
C GLU A 120 -12.61 -8.30 3.02
N TYR A 121 -11.69 -8.50 2.08
CA TYR A 121 -10.25 -8.46 2.34
C TYR A 121 -9.80 -7.07 2.83
N LEU A 122 -10.52 -6.02 2.45
CA LEU A 122 -10.23 -4.66 2.88
C LEU A 122 -10.97 -4.25 4.18
N SER A 123 -12.13 -4.84 4.47
CA SER A 123 -12.99 -4.42 5.59
C SER A 123 -12.48 -4.84 6.95
N ASN A 124 -11.80 -5.99 7.06
CA ASN A 124 -11.44 -6.60 8.34
C ASN A 124 -9.95 -6.41 8.71
N CYS A 125 -9.23 -5.52 8.03
CA CYS A 125 -7.80 -5.32 8.23
C CYS A 125 -7.45 -3.84 8.46
N ILE A 126 -6.92 -3.55 9.65
CA ILE A 126 -6.15 -2.32 9.87
C ILE A 126 -4.73 -2.59 9.36
N GLY A 127 -4.37 -1.98 8.23
CA GLY A 127 -3.07 -2.18 7.59
C GLY A 127 -3.13 -2.87 6.22
N ILE A 128 -2.10 -3.64 5.91
CA ILE A 128 -1.81 -4.14 4.55
C ILE A 128 -1.70 -5.66 4.44
N SER A 129 -1.78 -6.39 5.54
CA SER A 129 -1.57 -7.83 5.57
C SER A 129 -2.72 -8.52 6.30
N LEU A 130 -3.40 -9.40 5.59
CA LEU A 130 -4.19 -10.46 6.21
C LEU A 130 -3.30 -11.70 6.24
N MET A 131 -2.94 -12.14 7.44
CA MET A 131 -2.42 -13.48 7.59
C MET A 131 -3.60 -14.45 7.51
N ASP A 132 -3.36 -15.64 6.96
CA ASP A 132 -4.34 -16.72 6.79
C ASP A 132 -4.69 -17.38 8.15
N LYS A 133 -5.00 -16.55 9.14
CA LYS A 133 -5.30 -16.91 10.52
C LYS A 133 -6.76 -16.60 10.79
N LYS A 134 -7.37 -17.43 11.66
CA LYS A 134 -8.68 -17.12 12.23
C LYS A 134 -8.64 -15.74 12.87
N ILE A 135 -9.68 -14.96 12.64
CA ILE A 135 -9.87 -13.67 13.29
C ILE A 135 -10.19 -13.96 14.76
N ASP A 136 -9.30 -13.53 15.65
CA ASP A 136 -9.50 -13.65 17.09
C ASP A 136 -10.09 -12.34 17.65
N THR A 137 -11.04 -12.48 18.58
CA THR A 137 -11.55 -11.32 19.33
C THR A 137 -10.55 -10.96 20.43
N VAL A 138 -10.05 -9.73 20.41
CA VAL A 138 -9.13 -9.22 21.43
C VAL A 138 -9.84 -8.18 22.29
N GLN A 139 -9.70 -8.31 23.61
CA GLN A 139 -10.15 -7.29 24.56
C GLN A 139 -8.94 -6.45 24.98
N LEU A 140 -8.98 -5.16 24.69
CA LEU A 140 -7.94 -4.21 25.09
C LEU A 140 -8.37 -3.54 26.41
N HIS A 141 -7.48 -3.51 27.39
CA HIS A 141 -7.69 -2.80 28.65
C HIS A 141 -6.80 -1.56 28.68
N PHE A 142 -7.37 -0.42 29.05
CA PHE A 142 -6.68 0.86 29.07
C PHE A 142 -7.01 1.60 30.35
N THR A 143 -6.10 2.46 30.81
CA THR A 143 -6.45 3.45 31.84
C THR A 143 -7.47 4.46 31.29
N SER A 144 -8.18 5.16 32.18
CA SER A 144 -9.13 6.19 31.76
C SER A 144 -8.50 7.27 30.87
N LYS A 145 -7.22 7.61 31.10
CA LYS A 145 -6.49 8.60 30.29
C LYS A 145 -6.19 8.09 28.89
N GLU A 146 -5.66 6.87 28.76
CA GLU A 146 -5.37 6.25 27.45
C GLU A 146 -6.64 5.97 26.66
N GLY A 147 -7.73 5.58 27.34
CA GLY A 147 -9.03 5.39 26.72
C GLY A 147 -9.57 6.64 26.03
N ASN A 148 -9.24 7.84 26.53
CA ASN A 148 -9.60 9.09 25.86
C ASN A 148 -8.83 9.28 24.54
N TYR A 149 -7.56 8.87 24.46
CA TYR A 149 -6.78 8.94 23.22
C TYR A 149 -7.26 7.97 22.15
N ILE A 150 -7.73 6.78 22.54
CA ILE A 150 -8.21 5.75 21.59
C ILE A 150 -9.61 6.06 21.03
N LYS A 151 -10.44 6.81 21.78
CA LYS A 151 -11.80 7.18 21.35
C LYS A 151 -11.86 8.36 20.37
N THR A 152 -10.74 9.06 20.17
CA THR A 152 -10.66 10.26 19.31
C THR A 152 -10.38 9.86 17.87
#